data_AF-A0A7C8DWA1-F1
#
_entry.id   AF-A0A7C8DWA1-F1
#
_cell.length_a   1.000
_cell.length_b   1.000
_cell.length_c   1.000
_cell.angle_alpha   90.00
_cell.angle_beta   90.00
_cell.angle_gamma   90.00
#
_symmetry.space_group_name_H-M   'P 1'
#
loop_
_entity.id
_entity.type
_entity.pdbx_description
1 polymer ?
#
loop_
_entity_poly.entity_id
_entity_poly.type
_entity_poly.pdbx_seq_one_letter_code
_entity_poly.pdbx_strand_id
1 'polypeptide(L)'
;MSEPKPPSQKVRLVLGPDAEKYVRKDAPVSVRRMAAGGALPLEPIELASVLFALAHDSDSEVKTRANTSLEELPESVLSTVLTGPTHPAILSFFANHLREDEAACENIALNSATEDKTIVYLAGLPHRRVVDIISQNQERLMRCEGIVDSLGENPLTGRAVIERILTFLGIKEQNERDDSANDDVEVSDEDAEAAVAALLGEEYAHLAKHLASEEQGEVADAALEGNLFAAIQKMGVMQKIKLARNGGKEARVLLLRDRNKVVYTAVIKSPKITDNEVVAISNNRNSPEEILRIISMNREYTKHYAIKLGLTKNSKTPQPVAMKFLNYLQDKDLKALMKSRDVSSVISSQARRLLMKKGKI
;
A
#
# COMPACT_ATOMS: atom_id res chain seq x y z
N MET A 1 -16.25 23.42 17.12
CA MET A 1 -16.76 22.07 17.48
C MET A 1 -15.55 21.17 17.60
N SER A 2 -15.22 20.74 18.82
CA SER A 2 -14.03 19.93 19.10
C SER A 2 -14.30 18.49 18.67
N GLU A 3 -13.40 17.89 17.89
CA GLU A 3 -13.44 16.47 17.56
C GLU A 3 -13.53 15.62 18.86
N PRO A 4 -14.30 14.52 18.84
CA PRO A 4 -14.40 13.62 19.99
C PRO A 4 -13.05 12.92 20.21
N LYS A 5 -12.51 13.06 21.43
CA LYS A 5 -11.29 12.39 21.88
C LYS A 5 -11.46 10.87 21.72
N PRO A 6 -10.54 10.15 21.06
CA PRO A 6 -10.69 8.72 20.83
C PRO A 6 -10.81 7.95 22.15
N PRO A 7 -11.57 6.84 22.19
CA PRO A 7 -11.81 6.07 23.41
C PRO A 7 -10.49 5.56 24.00
N SER A 8 -10.27 5.77 25.30
CA SER A 8 -9.07 5.30 25.99
C SER A 8 -9.01 3.77 25.98
N GLN A 9 -8.07 3.19 25.24
CA GLN A 9 -7.84 1.74 25.21
C GLN A 9 -7.31 1.28 26.58
N LYS A 10 -8.02 0.36 27.23
CA LYS A 10 -7.57 -0.22 28.51
C LYS A 10 -6.42 -1.19 28.25
N VAL A 11 -5.22 -0.86 28.70
CA VAL A 11 -4.05 -1.75 28.65
C VAL A 11 -4.02 -2.62 29.90
N ARG A 12 -3.85 -3.93 29.74
CA ARG A 12 -3.70 -4.88 30.86
C ARG A 12 -2.28 -5.43 30.87
N LEU A 13 -1.49 -5.04 31.87
CA LEU A 13 -0.13 -5.53 32.06
C LEU A 13 -0.14 -6.68 33.06
N VAL A 14 0.60 -7.75 32.76
CA VAL A 14 0.86 -8.84 33.71
C VAL A 14 2.21 -8.54 34.36
N LEU A 15 2.21 -8.36 35.68
CA LEU A 15 3.40 -8.04 36.46
C LEU A 15 3.69 -9.19 37.42
N GLY A 16 4.97 -9.51 37.63
CA GLY A 16 5.39 -10.38 38.71
C GLY A 16 5.08 -9.80 40.10
N PRO A 17 5.06 -10.63 41.15
CA PRO A 17 4.71 -10.18 42.51
C PRO A 17 5.64 -9.07 43.05
N ASP A 18 6.90 -9.10 42.63
CA ASP A 18 7.91 -8.10 43.02
C ASP A 18 7.78 -6.78 42.26
N ALA A 19 7.24 -6.79 41.05
CA ALA A 19 6.95 -5.60 40.27
C ALA A 19 5.62 -4.96 40.69
N GLU A 20 4.63 -5.77 41.04
CA GLU A 20 3.28 -5.33 41.39
C GLU A 20 3.27 -4.36 42.57
N LYS A 21 4.10 -4.61 43.60
CA LYS A 21 4.18 -3.80 44.83
C LYS A 21 4.43 -2.30 44.59
N TYR A 22 5.01 -1.94 43.45
CA TYR A 22 5.32 -0.55 43.10
C TYR A 22 4.20 0.16 42.33
N VAL A 23 3.30 -0.61 41.69
CA VAL A 23 2.30 -0.09 40.74
C VAL A 23 0.87 -0.12 41.33
N ARG A 24 0.66 -0.80 42.47
CA ARG A 24 -0.66 -0.86 43.10
C ARG A 24 -1.19 0.54 43.43
N LYS A 25 -2.50 0.73 43.27
CA LYS A 25 -3.17 2.04 43.48
C LYS A 25 -3.09 2.52 44.93
N ASP A 26 -3.04 1.59 45.87
CA ASP A 26 -2.90 1.80 47.32
C ASP A 26 -1.44 2.00 47.77
N ALA A 27 -0.46 1.82 46.88
CA ALA A 27 0.94 2.05 47.21
C ALA A 27 1.19 3.54 47.56
N PRO A 28 1.95 3.84 48.63
CA PRO A 28 2.28 5.21 49.00
C PRO A 28 2.96 5.97 47.87
N VAL A 29 2.64 7.26 47.72
CA VAL A 29 3.18 8.13 46.66
C VAL A 29 4.72 8.17 46.69
N SER A 30 5.33 8.10 47.88
CA SER A 30 6.79 8.03 48.04
C SER A 30 7.40 6.79 47.36
N VAL A 31 6.73 5.63 47.46
CA VAL A 31 7.16 4.37 46.83
C VAL A 31 7.01 4.45 45.32
N ARG A 32 5.90 5.03 44.82
CA ARG A 32 5.68 5.21 43.38
C ARG A 32 6.68 6.19 42.76
N ARG A 33 7.04 7.27 43.48
CA ARG A 33 8.08 8.22 43.05
C ARG A 33 9.48 7.59 43.02
N MET A 34 9.78 6.72 43.98
CA MET A 34 11.03 5.95 43.98
C MET A 34 11.09 5.02 42.77
N ALA A 35 10.02 4.26 42.52
CA ALA A 35 9.92 3.34 41.39
C ALA A 35 9.97 4.06 40.02
N ALA A 36 9.38 5.23 39.91
CA ALA A 36 9.44 6.07 38.71
C ALA A 36 10.86 6.51 38.35
N GLY A 37 11.83 6.43 39.26
CA GLY A 37 13.23 6.74 39.00
C GLY A 37 14.04 5.63 38.33
N GLY A 38 13.45 4.45 38.07
CA GLY A 38 14.09 3.39 37.27
C GLY A 38 15.18 2.56 37.98
N ALA A 39 15.63 2.94 39.17
CA ALA A 39 16.65 2.23 39.95
C ALA A 39 16.06 1.11 40.83
N LEU A 40 15.32 0.17 40.21
CA LEU A 40 14.73 -0.98 40.91
C LEU A 40 15.52 -2.27 40.62
N PRO A 41 15.67 -3.18 41.59
CA PRO A 41 16.28 -4.49 41.38
C PRO A 41 15.26 -5.44 40.71
N LEU A 42 14.85 -5.11 39.48
CA LEU A 42 13.91 -5.88 38.68
C LEU A 42 14.57 -6.30 37.37
N GLU A 43 14.05 -7.38 36.77
CA GLU A 43 14.45 -7.79 35.42
C GLU A 43 14.09 -6.70 34.39
N PRO A 44 14.87 -6.53 33.30
CA PRO A 44 14.69 -5.44 32.32
C PRO A 44 13.26 -5.25 31.81
N ILE A 45 12.56 -6.35 31.50
CA ILE A 45 11.18 -6.32 30.96
C ILE A 45 10.17 -5.91 32.04
N GLU A 46 10.36 -6.39 33.28
CA GLU A 46 9.50 -6.01 34.41
C GLU A 46 9.70 -4.54 34.79
N LEU A 47 10.96 -4.07 34.78
CA LEU A 47 11.29 -2.66 34.99
C LEU A 47 10.60 -1.76 33.98
N ALA A 48 10.70 -2.07 32.68
CA ALA A 48 10.00 -1.32 31.64
C ALA A 48 8.49 -1.34 31.81
N SER A 49 7.92 -2.47 32.25
CA SER A 49 6.48 -2.61 32.50
C SER A 49 6.00 -1.76 33.69
N VAL A 50 6.78 -1.72 34.77
CA VAL A 50 6.51 -0.86 35.94
C VAL A 50 6.59 0.62 35.56
N LEU A 51 7.66 1.03 34.88
CA LEU A 51 7.82 2.41 34.44
C LEU A 51 6.70 2.83 33.47
N PHE A 52 6.31 1.95 32.54
CA PHE A 52 5.20 2.21 31.61
C PHE A 52 3.85 2.36 32.34
N ALA A 53 3.61 1.59 33.39
CA ALA A 53 2.42 1.75 34.22
C ALA A 53 2.43 3.09 34.99
N LEU A 54 3.58 3.47 35.57
CA LEU A 54 3.76 4.73 36.30
C LEU A 54 3.73 5.96 35.39
N ALA A 55 4.09 5.82 34.11
CA ALA A 55 3.91 6.85 33.08
C ALA A 55 2.44 7.22 32.83
N HIS A 56 1.50 6.45 33.40
CA HIS A 56 0.06 6.71 33.38
C HIS A 56 -0.53 6.95 34.78
N ASP A 57 0.30 7.23 35.81
CA ASP A 57 -0.16 7.51 37.17
C ASP A 57 -1.01 8.79 37.24
N SER A 58 -1.84 8.86 38.28
CA SER A 58 -2.61 10.05 38.65
C SER A 58 -1.75 11.22 39.15
N ASP A 59 -0.62 10.93 39.80
CA ASP A 59 0.31 11.95 40.30
C ASP A 59 1.21 12.45 39.15
N SER A 60 1.19 13.76 38.93
CA SER A 60 1.91 14.37 37.80
C SER A 60 3.43 14.25 37.92
N GLU A 61 3.98 14.23 39.14
CA GLU A 61 5.42 14.13 39.37
C GLU A 61 5.93 12.71 39.10
N VAL A 62 5.21 11.70 39.60
CA VAL A 62 5.46 10.28 39.28
C VAL A 62 5.40 10.07 37.77
N LYS A 63 4.34 10.60 37.13
CA LYS A 63 4.13 10.46 35.69
C LYS A 63 5.29 11.05 34.87
N THR A 64 5.66 12.29 35.12
CA THR A 64 6.75 12.94 34.37
C THR A 64 8.06 12.20 34.57
N ARG A 65 8.38 11.86 35.82
CA ARG A 65 9.61 11.15 36.15
C ARG A 65 9.70 9.76 35.48
N ALA A 66 8.61 9.00 35.51
CA ALA A 66 8.55 7.69 34.87
C ALA A 66 8.70 7.77 33.34
N ASN A 67 8.12 8.79 32.70
CA ASN A 67 8.33 9.01 31.26
C ASN A 67 9.80 9.32 30.97
N THR A 68 10.43 10.24 31.69
CA THR A 68 11.86 10.52 31.52
C THR A 68 12.72 9.27 31.70
N SER A 69 12.45 8.47 32.71
CA SER A 69 13.18 7.22 32.94
C SER A 69 12.92 6.13 31.88
N LEU A 70 11.77 6.12 31.21
CA LEU A 70 11.54 5.23 30.05
C LEU A 70 12.29 5.68 28.81
N GLU A 71 12.38 6.98 28.59
CA GLU A 71 13.07 7.58 27.45
C GLU A 71 14.59 7.43 27.59
N GLU A 72 15.11 7.54 28.81
CA GLU A 72 16.54 7.45 29.13
C GLU A 72 16.99 6.05 29.59
N LEU A 73 16.31 4.98 29.16
CA LEU A 73 16.71 3.63 29.52
C LEU A 73 18.12 3.29 29.00
N PRO A 74 18.97 2.64 29.80
CA PRO A 74 20.25 2.14 29.34
C PRO A 74 20.11 1.19 28.15
N GLU A 75 21.03 1.26 27.19
CA GLU A 75 20.99 0.48 25.93
C GLU A 75 20.90 -1.04 26.17
N SER A 76 21.55 -1.56 27.20
CA SER A 76 21.49 -2.98 27.58
C SER A 76 20.10 -3.41 28.06
N VAL A 77 19.41 -2.54 28.79
CA VAL A 77 18.02 -2.76 29.24
C VAL A 77 17.09 -2.65 28.05
N LEU A 78 17.24 -1.58 27.25
CA LEU A 78 16.40 -1.31 26.09
C LEU A 78 16.46 -2.46 25.08
N SER A 79 17.66 -2.90 24.69
CA SER A 79 17.84 -4.03 23.76
C SER A 79 17.15 -5.32 24.24
N THR A 80 17.23 -5.61 25.54
CA THR A 80 16.54 -6.77 26.14
C THR A 80 15.01 -6.61 26.07
N VAL A 81 14.50 -5.39 26.30
CA VAL A 81 13.07 -5.09 26.23
C VAL A 81 12.55 -5.18 24.78
N LEU A 82 13.30 -4.68 23.79
CA LEU A 82 12.84 -4.69 22.40
C LEU A 82 12.86 -6.10 21.77
N THR A 83 13.75 -6.99 22.23
CA THR A 83 13.90 -8.35 21.70
C THR A 83 13.13 -9.41 22.50
N GLY A 84 12.84 -9.15 23.78
CA GLY A 84 12.16 -10.07 24.68
C GLY A 84 10.64 -10.15 24.49
N PRO A 85 9.96 -11.01 25.27
CA PRO A 85 8.49 -11.17 25.27
C PRO A 85 7.80 -9.98 25.97
N THR A 86 7.98 -8.79 25.43
CA THR A 86 7.49 -7.52 25.98
C THR A 86 6.05 -7.27 25.57
N HIS A 87 5.29 -6.59 26.43
CA HIS A 87 3.90 -6.26 26.15
C HIS A 87 3.77 -5.34 24.91
N PRO A 88 2.82 -5.58 23.99
CA PRO A 88 2.73 -4.83 22.73
C PRO A 88 2.58 -3.31 22.88
N ALA A 89 1.86 -2.84 23.91
CA ALA A 89 1.73 -1.41 24.19
C ALA A 89 3.06 -0.72 24.54
N ILE A 90 3.99 -1.45 25.19
CA ILE A 90 5.32 -0.93 25.51
C ILE A 90 6.15 -0.85 24.23
N LEU A 91 6.09 -1.87 23.37
CA LEU A 91 6.73 -1.85 22.05
C LEU A 91 6.18 -0.72 21.17
N SER A 92 4.88 -0.45 21.24
CA SER A 92 4.24 0.68 20.54
C SER A 92 4.74 2.04 21.05
N PHE A 93 4.95 2.18 22.36
CA PHE A 93 5.55 3.38 22.93
C PHE A 93 6.97 3.60 22.40
N PHE A 94 7.83 2.57 22.45
CA PHE A 94 9.20 2.67 21.94
C PHE A 94 9.25 2.90 20.42
N ALA A 95 8.35 2.31 19.64
CA ALA A 95 8.28 2.56 18.19
C ALA A 95 8.04 4.05 17.87
N ASN A 96 7.25 4.74 18.68
CA ASN A 96 7.00 6.17 18.51
C ASN A 96 8.19 7.02 18.97
N HIS A 97 8.76 6.70 20.13
CA HIS A 97 9.85 7.48 20.73
C HIS A 97 11.18 7.31 19.96
N LEU A 98 11.49 6.08 19.54
CA LEU A 98 12.75 5.71 18.86
C LEU A 98 12.61 5.70 17.33
N ARG A 99 11.72 6.52 16.77
CA ARG A 99 11.42 6.55 15.32
C ARG A 99 12.63 6.80 14.42
N GLU A 100 13.66 7.47 14.94
CA GLU A 100 14.88 7.81 14.19
C GLU A 100 15.96 6.73 14.30
N ASP A 101 15.87 5.85 15.30
CA ASP A 101 16.81 4.75 15.53
C ASP A 101 16.38 3.52 14.71
N GLU A 102 17.10 3.29 13.60
CA GLU A 102 16.83 2.17 12.70
C GLU A 102 17.01 0.82 13.43
N ALA A 103 18.03 0.65 14.26
CA ALA A 103 18.32 -0.61 14.95
C ALA A 103 17.24 -0.96 15.98
N ALA A 104 16.74 0.03 16.72
CA ALA A 104 15.61 -0.15 17.63
C ALA A 104 14.33 -0.54 16.85
N CYS A 105 14.05 0.16 15.75
CA CYS A 105 12.89 -0.14 14.89
C CYS A 105 12.96 -1.55 14.29
N GLU A 106 14.15 -2.02 13.90
CA GLU A 106 14.36 -3.38 13.42
C GLU A 106 14.02 -4.42 14.48
N ASN A 107 14.50 -4.24 15.71
CA ASN A 107 14.21 -5.14 16.82
C ASN A 107 12.70 -5.21 17.10
N ILE A 108 12.01 -4.07 17.08
CA ILE A 108 10.55 -4.03 17.25
C ILE A 108 9.84 -4.74 16.09
N ALA A 109 10.28 -4.57 14.85
CA ALA A 109 9.68 -5.24 13.69
C ALA A 109 9.88 -6.77 13.72
N LEU A 110 11.01 -7.24 14.26
CA LEU A 110 11.30 -8.67 14.43
C LEU A 110 10.58 -9.30 15.62
N ASN A 111 10.15 -8.49 16.60
CA ASN A 111 9.47 -8.99 17.78
C ASN A 111 8.07 -9.54 17.45
N SER A 112 7.82 -10.79 17.81
CA SER A 112 6.54 -11.48 17.58
C SER A 112 5.38 -10.88 18.40
N ALA A 113 5.67 -10.26 19.55
CA ALA A 113 4.69 -9.60 20.40
C ALA A 113 4.23 -8.24 19.84
N THR A 114 4.90 -7.69 18.83
CA THR A 114 4.51 -6.40 18.24
C THR A 114 3.13 -6.50 17.59
N GLU A 115 2.22 -5.60 17.98
CA GLU A 115 0.88 -5.51 17.39
C GLU A 115 0.91 -5.03 15.94
N ASP A 116 -0.03 -5.51 15.13
CA ASP A 116 -0.09 -5.18 13.69
C ASP A 116 -0.19 -3.67 13.46
N LYS A 117 -0.92 -2.93 14.32
CA LYS A 117 -1.03 -1.45 14.25
C LYS A 117 0.35 -0.76 14.40
N THR A 118 1.22 -1.30 15.24
CA THR A 118 2.58 -0.77 15.41
C THR A 118 3.44 -1.12 14.19
N ILE A 119 3.27 -2.31 13.62
CA ILE A 119 3.94 -2.70 12.36
C ILE A 119 3.51 -1.82 11.19
N VAL A 120 2.22 -1.47 11.08
CA VAL A 120 1.70 -0.50 10.09
C VAL A 120 2.45 0.84 10.22
N TYR A 121 2.58 1.36 11.44
CA TYR A 121 3.33 2.59 11.69
C TYR A 121 4.81 2.47 11.28
N LEU A 122 5.48 1.38 11.68
CA LEU A 122 6.89 1.14 11.32
C LEU A 122 7.09 0.99 9.81
N ALA A 123 6.14 0.38 9.10
CA ALA A 123 6.18 0.23 7.65
C ALA A 123 6.15 1.57 6.89
N GLY A 124 5.63 2.64 7.51
CA GLY A 124 5.64 3.99 6.95
C GLY A 124 6.94 4.77 7.19
N LEU A 125 7.85 4.28 8.04
CA LEU A 125 9.10 4.98 8.36
C LEU A 125 10.14 4.83 7.24
N PRO A 126 11.05 5.81 7.07
CA PRO A 126 12.06 5.80 6.02
C PRO A 126 13.26 4.89 6.36
N HIS A 127 13.02 3.69 6.88
CA HIS A 127 14.04 2.72 7.27
C HIS A 127 14.02 1.53 6.32
N ARG A 128 15.07 1.37 5.51
CA ARG A 128 15.11 0.36 4.46
C ARG A 128 15.08 -1.05 5.04
N ARG A 129 15.82 -1.28 6.13
CA ARG A 129 15.94 -2.61 6.71
C ARG A 129 14.64 -3.07 7.36
N VAL A 130 13.94 -2.14 8.02
CA VAL A 130 12.61 -2.35 8.60
C VAL A 130 11.58 -2.73 7.52
N VAL A 131 11.56 -2.01 6.40
CA VAL A 131 10.70 -2.32 5.23
C VAL A 131 10.98 -3.74 4.71
N ASP A 132 12.27 -4.11 4.58
CA ASP A 132 12.67 -5.44 4.12
C ASP A 132 12.21 -6.55 5.09
N ILE A 133 12.31 -6.33 6.41
CA ILE A 133 11.86 -7.27 7.45
C ILE A 133 10.35 -7.45 7.40
N ILE A 134 9.59 -6.35 7.42
CA ILE A 134 8.13 -6.38 7.43
C ILE A 134 7.60 -7.06 6.16
N SER A 135 8.19 -6.74 5.00
CA SER A 135 7.77 -7.31 3.72
C SER A 135 8.06 -8.80 3.55
N GLN A 136 8.89 -9.40 4.40
CA GLN A 136 9.16 -10.84 4.42
C GLN A 136 8.19 -11.61 5.31
N ASN A 137 7.50 -10.94 6.24
CA ASN A 137 6.57 -11.57 7.15
C ASN A 137 5.20 -11.80 6.48
N GLN A 138 5.09 -12.93 5.80
CA GLN A 138 3.89 -13.34 5.06
C GLN A 138 2.63 -13.43 5.93
N GLU A 139 2.74 -13.94 7.15
CA GLU A 139 1.60 -14.09 8.06
C GLU A 139 0.96 -12.74 8.41
N ARG A 140 1.79 -11.74 8.75
CA ARG A 140 1.32 -10.38 9.05
C ARG A 140 0.71 -9.69 7.83
N LEU A 141 1.27 -9.89 6.65
CA LEU A 141 0.75 -9.35 5.40
C LEU A 141 -0.63 -9.91 5.03
N MET A 142 -0.90 -11.19 5.31
CA MET A 142 -2.24 -11.79 5.12
C MET A 142 -3.24 -11.27 6.16
N ARG A 143 -2.79 -11.09 7.40
CA ARG A 143 -3.65 -10.78 8.53
C ARG A 143 -4.08 -9.31 8.58
N CYS A 144 -3.20 -8.38 8.18
CA CYS A 144 -3.46 -6.94 8.30
C CYS A 144 -3.19 -6.21 6.98
N GLU A 145 -4.26 -5.86 6.26
CA GLU A 145 -4.20 -5.12 5.00
C GLU A 145 -3.48 -3.76 5.14
N GLY A 146 -3.61 -3.08 6.28
CA GLY A 146 -2.97 -1.79 6.52
C GLY A 146 -1.43 -1.81 6.44
N ILE A 147 -0.80 -2.97 6.63
CA ILE A 147 0.65 -3.11 6.48
C ILE A 147 1.03 -3.01 5.00
N VAL A 148 0.23 -3.63 4.12
CA VAL A 148 0.42 -3.57 2.67
C VAL A 148 0.24 -2.13 2.17
N ASP A 149 -0.78 -1.44 2.67
CA ASP A 149 -1.06 -0.05 2.33
C ASP A 149 0.14 0.85 2.67
N SER A 150 0.66 0.72 3.90
CA SER A 150 1.81 1.51 4.38
C SER A 150 3.10 1.20 3.62
N LEU A 151 3.36 -0.08 3.32
CA LEU A 151 4.50 -0.45 2.46
C LEU A 151 4.34 0.08 1.04
N GLY A 152 3.12 0.11 0.49
CA GLY A 152 2.85 0.62 -0.85
C GLY A 152 3.06 2.13 -1.00
N GLU A 153 2.81 2.89 0.07
CA GLU A 153 3.04 4.34 0.11
C GLU A 153 4.50 4.70 0.40
N ASN A 154 5.25 3.80 1.05
CA ASN A 154 6.64 4.04 1.40
C ASN A 154 7.55 4.08 0.16
N PRO A 155 8.30 5.19 -0.09
CA PRO A 155 9.16 5.33 -1.25
C PRO A 155 10.34 4.34 -1.28
N LEU A 156 10.70 3.76 -0.14
CA LEU A 156 11.79 2.79 -0.03
C LEU A 156 11.36 1.37 -0.42
N THR A 157 10.07 1.10 -0.58
CA THR A 157 9.57 -0.22 -0.95
C THR A 157 9.92 -0.51 -2.42
N GLY A 158 10.85 -1.43 -2.61
CA GLY A 158 11.32 -1.82 -3.94
C GLY A 158 10.23 -2.49 -4.79
N ARG A 159 10.29 -2.30 -6.11
CA ARG A 159 9.33 -2.91 -7.06
C ARG A 159 9.22 -4.43 -6.93
N ALA A 160 10.34 -5.12 -6.71
CA ALA A 160 10.37 -6.57 -6.54
C ALA A 160 9.63 -7.03 -5.27
N VAL A 161 9.73 -6.25 -4.19
CA VAL A 161 9.03 -6.51 -2.93
C VAL A 161 7.52 -6.37 -3.13
N ILE A 162 7.09 -5.28 -3.79
CA ILE A 162 5.68 -5.07 -4.15
C ILE A 162 5.17 -6.23 -5.02
N GLU A 163 5.92 -6.64 -6.05
CA GLU A 163 5.51 -7.75 -6.91
C GLU A 163 5.39 -9.09 -6.17
N ARG A 164 6.29 -9.36 -5.21
CA ARG A 164 6.21 -10.54 -4.37
C ARG A 164 4.98 -10.50 -3.46
N ILE A 165 4.71 -9.37 -2.81
CA ILE A 165 3.53 -9.17 -1.97
C ILE A 165 2.26 -9.39 -2.79
N LEU A 166 2.17 -8.82 -3.99
CA LEU A 166 1.06 -9.06 -4.91
C LEU A 166 0.93 -10.56 -5.25
N THR A 167 2.01 -11.20 -5.70
CA THR A 167 1.98 -12.63 -6.05
C THR A 167 1.45 -13.49 -4.90
N PHE A 168 1.92 -13.23 -3.68
CA PHE A 168 1.55 -13.96 -2.48
C PHE A 168 0.08 -13.75 -2.05
N LEU A 169 -0.45 -12.54 -2.19
CA LEU A 169 -1.85 -12.20 -1.87
C LEU A 169 -2.86 -12.77 -2.90
N GLY A 170 -2.48 -13.78 -3.68
CA GLY A 170 -3.31 -14.33 -4.76
C GLY A 170 -3.47 -13.36 -5.94
N ILE A 171 -2.61 -12.34 -6.04
CA ILE A 171 -2.62 -11.39 -7.16
C ILE A 171 -1.88 -11.93 -8.40
N LYS A 172 -1.38 -13.17 -8.32
CA LYS A 172 -1.09 -14.03 -9.47
C LYS A 172 -1.56 -15.45 -9.14
N GLU A 173 -2.68 -15.89 -9.73
CA GLU A 173 -2.84 -17.32 -9.93
C GLU A 173 -1.88 -17.80 -11.02
N GLN A 174 -1.52 -19.06 -10.86
CA GLN A 174 -0.55 -19.85 -11.59
C GLN A 174 -0.71 -19.69 -13.11
N ASN A 175 0.30 -19.12 -13.77
CA ASN A 175 0.41 -19.22 -15.23
C ASN A 175 1.17 -20.48 -15.66
N GLU A 176 1.17 -21.53 -14.82
CA GLU A 176 1.84 -22.79 -15.08
C GLU A 176 1.01 -23.95 -14.48
N ARG A 177 -0.03 -24.36 -15.19
CA ARG A 177 -0.43 -25.77 -15.41
C ARG A 177 -1.47 -25.87 -16.52
N ASP A 178 -1.06 -26.59 -17.56
CA ASP A 178 -1.82 -27.23 -18.65
C ASP A 178 -2.53 -26.37 -19.70
N ASP A 179 -1.76 -26.06 -20.74
CA ASP A 179 -2.22 -26.20 -22.13
C ASP A 179 -2.79 -27.62 -22.34
N SER A 180 -4.12 -27.78 -22.28
CA SER A 180 -4.93 -28.68 -23.13
C SER A 180 -6.33 -28.96 -22.56
N ALA A 181 -7.16 -27.93 -22.45
CA ALA A 181 -8.61 -28.06 -22.69
C ALA A 181 -9.20 -26.65 -22.79
N ASN A 182 -9.80 -26.34 -23.93
CA ASN A 182 -10.94 -25.44 -23.92
C ASN A 182 -11.99 -26.09 -23.01
N ASP A 183 -12.16 -25.57 -21.81
CA ASP A 183 -13.47 -25.58 -21.16
C ASP A 183 -13.74 -24.13 -20.78
N ASP A 184 -14.74 -23.56 -21.45
CA ASP A 184 -15.43 -22.36 -21.01
C ASP A 184 -16.01 -22.67 -19.62
N VAL A 185 -15.24 -22.40 -18.56
CA VAL A 185 -15.84 -22.21 -17.24
C VAL A 185 -16.45 -20.81 -17.30
N GLU A 186 -17.67 -20.74 -17.85
CA GLU A 186 -18.60 -19.66 -17.53
C GLU A 186 -18.78 -19.68 -16.02
N VAL A 187 -17.96 -18.90 -15.32
CA VAL A 187 -18.22 -18.57 -13.92
C VAL A 187 -19.55 -17.83 -13.94
N SER A 188 -20.60 -18.45 -13.42
CA SER A 188 -21.92 -17.85 -13.44
C SER A 188 -21.86 -16.50 -12.72
N ASP A 189 -22.66 -15.53 -13.17
CA ASP A 189 -22.71 -14.21 -12.54
C ASP A 189 -23.01 -14.33 -11.04
N GLU A 190 -23.75 -15.38 -10.62
CA GLU A 190 -24.03 -15.71 -9.23
C GLU A 190 -22.77 -16.09 -8.42
N ASP A 191 -21.81 -16.80 -9.01
CA ASP A 191 -20.55 -17.18 -8.34
C ASP A 191 -19.59 -15.98 -8.21
N ALA A 192 -19.59 -15.09 -9.20
CA ALA A 192 -18.83 -13.85 -9.16
C ALA A 192 -19.44 -12.86 -8.13
N GLU A 193 -20.76 -12.76 -8.08
CA GLU A 193 -21.51 -11.98 -7.08
C GLU A 193 -21.25 -12.48 -5.67
N ALA A 194 -21.33 -13.79 -5.43
CA ALA A 194 -21.10 -14.39 -4.14
C ALA A 194 -19.66 -14.17 -3.66
N ALA A 195 -18.68 -14.28 -4.56
CA ALA A 195 -17.28 -14.00 -4.25
C ALA A 195 -17.05 -12.53 -3.89
N VAL A 196 -17.61 -11.59 -4.66
CA VAL A 196 -17.46 -10.14 -4.41
C VAL A 196 -18.22 -9.72 -3.14
N ALA A 197 -19.41 -10.26 -2.88
CA ALA A 197 -20.19 -10.00 -1.67
C ALA A 197 -19.49 -10.55 -0.41
N ALA A 198 -18.94 -11.76 -0.47
CA ALA A 198 -18.15 -12.34 0.61
C ALA A 198 -16.86 -11.56 0.89
N LEU A 199 -16.28 -10.91 -0.13
CA LEU A 199 -15.03 -10.15 -0.04
C LEU A 199 -15.20 -8.68 0.42
N LEU A 200 -16.34 -8.06 0.13
CA LEU A 200 -16.61 -6.66 0.48
C LEU A 200 -17.30 -6.51 1.85
N GLY A 201 -17.82 -7.60 2.42
CA GLY A 201 -18.59 -7.60 3.67
C GLY A 201 -20.06 -7.21 3.44
N GLU A 202 -20.94 -7.62 4.36
CA GLU A 202 -22.40 -7.45 4.25
C GLU A 202 -22.84 -5.98 4.03
N GLU A 203 -22.04 -5.01 4.48
CA GLU A 203 -22.31 -3.57 4.35
C GLU A 203 -22.21 -3.04 2.89
N TYR A 204 -21.64 -3.81 1.97
CA TYR A 204 -21.47 -3.41 0.56
C TYR A 204 -22.06 -4.43 -0.43
N ALA A 205 -22.84 -5.40 0.03
CA ALA A 205 -23.51 -6.42 -0.81
C ALA A 205 -24.39 -5.82 -1.91
N HIS A 206 -24.96 -4.63 -1.67
CA HIS A 206 -25.76 -3.90 -2.65
C HIS A 206 -24.94 -3.37 -3.84
N LEU A 207 -23.62 -3.23 -3.67
CA LEU A 207 -22.69 -2.81 -4.73
C LEU A 207 -22.23 -4.01 -5.58
N ALA A 208 -22.08 -5.19 -4.96
CA ALA A 208 -21.73 -6.43 -5.66
C ALA A 208 -22.79 -6.81 -6.71
N LYS A 209 -24.07 -6.71 -6.33
CA LYS A 209 -25.22 -6.99 -7.19
C LYS A 209 -25.38 -6.01 -8.37
N HIS A 210 -24.82 -4.81 -8.26
CA HIS A 210 -24.88 -3.79 -9.32
C HIS A 210 -23.66 -3.76 -10.23
N LEU A 211 -22.52 -4.31 -9.78
CA LEU A 211 -21.31 -4.45 -10.60
C LEU A 211 -21.33 -5.71 -11.49
N ALA A 212 -22.17 -6.69 -11.15
CA ALA A 212 -22.36 -7.93 -11.91
C ALA A 212 -23.49 -7.86 -12.95
N SER A 213 -24.48 -6.98 -12.75
CA SER A 213 -25.53 -6.76 -13.76
C SER A 213 -24.96 -5.96 -14.94
N GLU A 214 -24.38 -6.63 -15.93
CA GLU A 214 -24.15 -6.08 -17.27
C GLU A 214 -25.47 -5.94 -18.05
N GLU A 215 -26.51 -5.37 -17.45
CA GLU A 215 -27.72 -5.00 -18.21
C GLU A 215 -27.47 -3.67 -18.93
N GLN A 216 -27.33 -3.78 -20.26
CA GLN A 216 -27.40 -2.67 -21.20
C GLN A 216 -28.76 -1.97 -21.07
N GLY A 217 -28.85 -0.98 -20.19
CA GLY A 217 -30.02 -0.12 -20.02
C GLY A 217 -29.62 1.32 -19.77
N GLU A 218 -29.82 2.18 -20.77
CA GLU A 218 -29.68 3.64 -20.67
C GLU A 218 -30.68 4.23 -19.65
N VAL A 219 -30.33 4.32 -18.36
CA VAL A 219 -30.77 5.45 -17.50
C VAL A 219 -29.96 5.55 -16.20
N ALA A 220 -29.41 6.75 -15.94
CA ALA A 220 -28.82 7.29 -14.68
C ALA A 220 -27.29 7.36 -14.50
N ASP A 221 -26.54 7.68 -15.57
CA ASP A 221 -25.06 7.73 -15.62
C ASP A 221 -24.35 8.69 -14.62
N ALA A 222 -24.95 9.82 -14.21
CA ALA A 222 -24.20 10.82 -13.40
C ALA A 222 -24.24 10.57 -11.88
N ALA A 223 -25.30 9.93 -11.36
CA ALA A 223 -25.42 9.64 -9.93
C ALA A 223 -24.66 8.36 -9.53
N LEU A 224 -24.57 7.41 -10.46
CA LEU A 224 -23.85 6.14 -10.32
C LEU A 224 -22.32 6.35 -10.28
N GLU A 225 -21.77 7.17 -11.19
CA GLU A 225 -20.34 7.53 -11.15
C GLU A 225 -19.99 8.25 -9.84
N GLY A 226 -20.86 9.13 -9.34
CA GLY A 226 -20.66 9.85 -8.07
C GLY A 226 -20.63 8.91 -6.86
N ASN A 227 -21.51 7.92 -6.83
CA ASN A 227 -21.57 6.93 -5.76
C ASN A 227 -20.40 5.94 -5.80
N LEU A 228 -20.02 5.45 -6.99
CA LEU A 228 -18.85 4.58 -7.14
C LEU A 228 -17.55 5.32 -6.82
N PHE A 229 -17.41 6.57 -7.27
CA PHE A 229 -16.26 7.40 -6.94
C PHE A 229 -16.17 7.69 -5.44
N ALA A 230 -17.29 8.04 -4.80
CA ALA A 230 -17.34 8.26 -3.35
C ALA A 230 -17.05 6.97 -2.56
N ALA A 231 -17.50 5.80 -3.04
CA ALA A 231 -17.19 4.51 -2.44
C ALA A 231 -15.70 4.18 -2.57
N ILE A 232 -15.13 4.32 -3.77
CA ILE A 232 -13.68 4.12 -4.02
C ILE A 232 -12.86 5.05 -3.12
N GLN A 233 -13.27 6.30 -2.90
CA GLN A 233 -12.54 7.20 -2.02
C GLN A 233 -12.48 6.72 -0.56
N LYS A 234 -13.50 5.99 -0.08
CA LYS A 234 -13.55 5.43 1.28
C LYS A 234 -12.81 4.09 1.40
N MET A 235 -12.55 3.41 0.29
CA MET A 235 -11.88 2.10 0.27
C MET A 235 -10.39 2.21 0.61
N GLY A 236 -9.90 1.20 1.34
CA GLY A 236 -8.46 0.97 1.54
C GLY A 236 -7.74 0.60 0.24
N VAL A 237 -6.41 0.66 0.23
CA VAL A 237 -5.62 0.41 -1.00
C VAL A 237 -5.81 -1.04 -1.46
N MET A 238 -5.85 -1.99 -0.53
CA MET A 238 -6.14 -3.41 -0.81
C MET A 238 -7.50 -3.64 -1.46
N GLN A 239 -8.56 -3.00 -0.97
CA GLN A 239 -9.90 -3.09 -1.57
C GLN A 239 -9.91 -2.51 -2.99
N LYS A 240 -9.23 -1.37 -3.19
CA LYS A 240 -9.05 -0.77 -4.52
C LYS A 240 -8.28 -1.68 -5.48
N ILE A 241 -7.24 -2.37 -5.00
CA ILE A 241 -6.48 -3.33 -5.81
C ILE A 241 -7.36 -4.53 -6.18
N LYS A 242 -8.15 -5.07 -5.24
CA LYS A 242 -9.11 -6.15 -5.51
C LYS A 242 -10.15 -5.70 -6.55
N LEU A 243 -10.71 -4.50 -6.39
CA LEU A 243 -11.65 -3.90 -7.33
C LEU A 243 -11.01 -3.65 -8.70
N ALA A 244 -9.73 -3.26 -8.78
CA ALA A 244 -9.01 -3.09 -10.04
C ALA A 244 -8.91 -4.39 -10.85
N ARG A 245 -8.85 -5.55 -10.18
CA ARG A 245 -8.73 -6.87 -10.82
C ARG A 245 -10.09 -7.45 -11.20
N ASN A 246 -11.04 -7.39 -10.28
CA ASN A 246 -12.32 -8.09 -10.44
C ASN A 246 -13.45 -7.18 -10.94
N GLY A 247 -13.33 -5.88 -10.71
CA GLY A 247 -14.36 -4.89 -11.03
C GLY A 247 -14.47 -4.57 -12.52
N GLY A 248 -15.60 -3.96 -12.87
CA GLY A 248 -15.94 -3.55 -14.23
C GLY A 248 -15.05 -2.43 -14.79
N LYS A 249 -15.30 -2.08 -16.05
CA LYS A 249 -14.56 -1.06 -16.81
C LYS A 249 -14.56 0.30 -16.13
N GLU A 250 -15.69 0.72 -15.54
CA GLU A 250 -15.84 2.02 -14.87
C GLU A 250 -14.93 2.14 -13.64
N ALA A 251 -14.91 1.11 -12.79
CA ALA A 251 -14.03 1.07 -11.64
C ALA A 251 -12.55 1.19 -12.05
N ARG A 252 -12.14 0.48 -13.11
CA ARG A 252 -10.77 0.59 -13.65
C ARG A 252 -10.42 1.99 -14.14
N VAL A 253 -11.34 2.66 -14.85
CA VAL A 253 -11.13 4.05 -15.32
C VAL A 253 -10.95 5.02 -14.15
N LEU A 254 -11.72 4.86 -13.07
CA LEU A 254 -11.59 5.67 -11.87
C LEU A 254 -10.26 5.38 -11.13
N LEU A 255 -9.92 4.11 -10.96
CA LEU A 255 -8.71 3.67 -10.23
C LEU A 255 -7.40 4.04 -10.95
N LEU A 256 -7.42 4.23 -12.28
CA LEU A 256 -6.27 4.75 -13.04
C LEU A 256 -5.86 6.18 -12.65
N ARG A 257 -6.78 6.94 -12.03
CA ARG A 257 -6.55 8.32 -11.56
C ARG A 257 -6.18 8.38 -10.07
N ASP A 258 -6.06 7.23 -9.40
CA ASP A 258 -5.72 7.18 -7.99
C ASP A 258 -4.32 7.75 -7.72
N ARG A 259 -4.12 8.31 -6.52
CA ARG A 259 -2.83 8.84 -6.08
C ARG A 259 -1.83 7.72 -5.80
N ASN A 260 -2.32 6.58 -5.32
CA ASN A 260 -1.48 5.45 -4.93
C ASN A 260 -1.01 4.68 -6.17
N LYS A 261 0.32 4.53 -6.26
CA LYS A 261 0.99 3.84 -7.36
C LYS A 261 0.59 2.39 -7.54
N VAL A 262 0.35 1.70 -6.43
CA VAL A 262 0.06 0.26 -6.45
C VAL A 262 -1.31 0.02 -7.08
N VAL A 263 -2.28 0.91 -6.83
CA VAL A 263 -3.66 0.80 -7.32
C VAL A 263 -3.72 0.87 -8.84
N TYR A 264 -3.22 1.96 -9.45
CA TYR A 264 -3.28 2.10 -10.91
C TYR A 264 -2.36 1.10 -11.63
N THR A 265 -1.30 0.62 -10.97
CA THR A 265 -0.44 -0.45 -11.50
C THR A 265 -1.20 -1.78 -11.53
N ALA A 266 -2.02 -2.05 -10.52
CA ALA A 266 -2.85 -3.25 -10.47
C ALA A 266 -3.92 -3.25 -11.58
N VAL A 267 -4.48 -2.09 -11.95
CA VAL A 267 -5.44 -1.98 -13.06
C VAL A 267 -4.82 -2.48 -14.38
N ILE A 268 -3.59 -2.06 -14.69
CA ILE A 268 -2.89 -2.46 -15.93
C ILE A 268 -2.51 -3.94 -15.93
N LYS A 269 -2.28 -4.51 -14.74
CA LYS A 269 -1.98 -5.94 -14.58
C LYS A 269 -3.25 -6.80 -14.42
N SER A 270 -4.45 -6.21 -14.52
CA SER A 270 -5.70 -6.93 -14.40
C SER A 270 -5.88 -7.89 -15.59
N PRO A 271 -6.32 -9.14 -15.38
CA PRO A 271 -6.61 -10.07 -16.47
C PRO A 271 -7.79 -9.60 -17.33
N LYS A 272 -8.69 -8.76 -16.79
CA LYS A 272 -9.86 -8.24 -17.49
C LYS A 272 -9.59 -6.97 -18.31
N ILE A 273 -8.35 -6.49 -18.38
CA ILE A 273 -8.04 -5.28 -19.15
C ILE A 273 -8.05 -5.59 -20.65
N THR A 274 -8.80 -4.79 -21.40
CA THR A 274 -8.91 -4.94 -22.85
C THR A 274 -7.89 -4.08 -23.59
N ASP A 275 -7.50 -4.47 -24.80
CA ASP A 275 -6.58 -3.69 -25.65
C ASP A 275 -7.12 -2.28 -25.92
N ASN A 276 -8.44 -2.13 -26.08
CA ASN A 276 -9.10 -0.84 -26.28
C ASN A 276 -8.92 0.10 -25.08
N GLU A 277 -8.98 -0.43 -23.86
CA GLU A 277 -8.68 0.34 -22.65
C GLU A 277 -7.21 0.77 -22.65
N VAL A 278 -6.28 -0.11 -23.00
CA VAL A 278 -4.84 0.23 -23.06
C VAL A 278 -4.56 1.29 -24.13
N VAL A 279 -5.24 1.24 -25.28
CA VAL A 279 -5.18 2.29 -26.32
C VAL A 279 -5.70 3.62 -25.76
N ALA A 280 -6.81 3.63 -25.02
CA ALA A 280 -7.33 4.85 -24.39
C ALA A 280 -6.34 5.42 -23.36
N ILE A 281 -5.73 4.56 -22.55
CA ILE A 281 -4.74 4.93 -21.53
C ILE A 281 -3.48 5.52 -22.15
N SER A 282 -2.96 4.90 -23.21
CA SER A 282 -1.75 5.37 -23.91
C SER A 282 -1.95 6.74 -24.56
N ASN A 283 -3.16 7.03 -25.09
CA ASN A 283 -3.50 8.32 -25.68
C ASN A 283 -3.82 9.41 -24.65
N ASN A 284 -4.11 9.04 -23.40
CA ASN A 284 -4.51 10.00 -22.36
C ASN A 284 -3.29 10.74 -21.78
N ARG A 285 -3.33 12.08 -21.82
CA ARG A 285 -2.26 12.96 -21.30
C ARG A 285 -2.13 12.93 -19.77
N ASN A 286 -3.21 12.55 -19.07
CA ASN A 286 -3.23 12.52 -17.62
C ASN A 286 -2.72 11.20 -17.05
N SER A 287 -2.42 10.20 -17.89
CA SER A 287 -1.86 8.93 -17.46
C SER A 287 -0.52 9.10 -16.73
N PRO A 288 -0.31 8.42 -15.58
CA PRO A 288 0.98 8.38 -14.90
C PRO A 288 2.09 7.79 -15.78
N GLU A 289 3.31 8.34 -15.68
CA GLU A 289 4.47 7.86 -16.45
C GLU A 289 4.76 6.37 -16.20
N GLU A 290 4.59 5.89 -14.96
CA GLU A 290 4.83 4.48 -14.63
C GLU A 290 3.93 3.54 -15.43
N ILE A 291 2.66 3.90 -15.64
CA ILE A 291 1.73 3.09 -16.46
C ILE A 291 2.22 3.02 -17.90
N LEU A 292 2.58 4.16 -18.48
CA LEU A 292 3.11 4.21 -19.84
C LEU A 292 4.39 3.39 -19.98
N ARG A 293 5.24 3.39 -18.95
CA ARG A 293 6.44 2.55 -18.89
C ARG A 293 6.10 1.06 -18.90
N ILE A 294 5.17 0.61 -18.05
CA ILE A 294 4.73 -0.79 -17.98
C ILE A 294 4.16 -1.24 -19.33
N ILE A 295 3.26 -0.44 -19.91
CA ILE A 295 2.67 -0.74 -21.23
C ILE A 295 3.76 -0.85 -22.29
N SER A 296 4.74 0.06 -22.27
CA SER A 296 5.82 0.10 -23.25
C SER A 296 6.83 -1.06 -23.15
N MET A 297 6.91 -1.71 -21.99
CA MET A 297 7.77 -2.87 -21.76
C MET A 297 7.06 -4.20 -22.08
N ASN A 298 5.72 -4.20 -22.12
CA ASN A 298 4.95 -5.41 -22.43
C ASN A 298 4.96 -5.69 -23.95
N ARG A 299 5.42 -6.88 -24.33
CA ARG A 299 5.49 -7.31 -25.73
C ARG A 299 4.12 -7.51 -26.35
N GLU A 300 3.11 -7.91 -25.58
CA GLU A 300 1.75 -8.12 -26.09
C GLU A 300 1.14 -6.80 -26.54
N TYR A 301 1.11 -5.78 -25.68
CA TYR A 301 0.60 -4.46 -26.04
C TYR A 301 1.39 -3.78 -27.16
N THR A 302 2.71 -3.93 -27.16
CA THR A 302 3.54 -3.30 -28.19
C THR A 302 3.43 -3.97 -29.57
N LYS A 303 2.79 -5.13 -29.72
CA LYS A 303 2.40 -5.66 -31.05
C LYS A 303 1.40 -4.73 -31.73
N HIS A 304 0.44 -4.17 -30.97
CA HIS A 304 -0.63 -3.35 -31.51
C HIS A 304 -0.13 -1.97 -31.96
N TYR A 305 -0.42 -1.64 -33.22
CA TYR A 305 -0.03 -0.37 -33.85
C TYR A 305 -0.61 0.84 -33.12
N ALA A 306 -1.88 0.78 -32.73
CA ALA A 306 -2.58 1.87 -32.04
C ALA A 306 -1.92 2.24 -30.70
N ILE A 307 -1.41 1.25 -29.97
CA ILE A 307 -0.73 1.45 -28.69
C ILE A 307 0.65 2.09 -28.92
N LYS A 308 1.42 1.61 -29.91
CA LYS A 308 2.69 2.25 -30.31
C LYS A 308 2.48 3.72 -30.67
N LEU A 309 1.46 4.01 -31.48
CA LEU A 309 1.11 5.38 -31.87
C LEU A 309 0.74 6.23 -30.65
N GLY A 310 -0.15 5.73 -29.78
CA GLY A 310 -0.56 6.42 -28.56
C GLY A 310 0.62 6.75 -27.64
N LEU A 311 1.50 5.78 -27.40
CA LEU A 311 2.72 5.97 -26.60
C LEU A 311 3.66 7.03 -27.20
N THR A 312 3.85 7.06 -28.53
CA THR A 312 4.67 8.10 -29.18
C THR A 312 4.05 9.49 -29.15
N LYS A 313 2.72 9.56 -29.11
CA LYS A 313 1.98 10.82 -29.03
C LYS A 313 2.02 11.42 -27.62
N ASN A 314 2.20 10.60 -26.60
CA ASN A 314 2.14 11.03 -25.20
C ASN A 314 3.48 11.61 -24.71
N SER A 315 3.44 12.85 -24.22
CA SER A 315 4.62 13.57 -23.69
C SER A 315 5.25 12.93 -22.45
N LYS A 316 4.48 12.15 -21.69
CA LYS A 316 4.95 11.47 -20.47
C LYS A 316 5.57 10.09 -20.75
N THR A 317 5.55 9.61 -22.00
CA THR A 317 6.22 8.34 -22.33
C THR A 317 7.73 8.53 -22.26
N PRO A 318 8.47 7.59 -21.64
CA PRO A 318 9.94 7.64 -21.62
C PRO A 318 10.52 7.80 -23.03
N GLN A 319 11.26 8.89 -23.24
CA GLN A 319 11.78 9.29 -24.55
C GLN A 319 12.51 8.17 -25.31
N PRO A 320 13.40 7.38 -24.68
CA PRO A 320 14.12 6.31 -25.40
C PRO A 320 13.17 5.27 -26.03
N VAL A 321 12.04 5.01 -25.39
CA VAL A 321 11.07 4.01 -25.84
C VAL A 321 10.21 4.57 -26.98
N ALA A 322 9.74 5.81 -26.85
CA ALA A 322 9.02 6.49 -27.92
C ALA A 322 9.85 6.60 -29.22
N MET A 323 11.14 6.90 -29.10
CA MET A 323 12.06 6.99 -30.25
C MET A 323 12.22 5.65 -30.98
N LYS A 324 12.19 4.52 -30.26
CA LYS A 324 12.21 3.18 -30.87
C LYS A 324 10.93 2.92 -31.67
N PHE A 325 9.77 3.30 -31.11
CA PHE A 325 8.48 3.07 -31.76
C PHE A 325 8.27 3.89 -33.03
N LEU A 326 8.90 5.08 -33.16
CA LEU A 326 8.87 5.87 -34.40
C LEU A 326 9.28 5.09 -35.66
N ASN A 327 10.22 4.14 -35.53
CA ASN A 327 10.67 3.32 -36.67
C ASN A 327 9.59 2.37 -37.21
N TYR A 328 8.57 2.07 -36.42
CA TYR A 328 7.47 1.17 -36.76
C TYR A 328 6.19 1.92 -37.19
N LEU A 329 6.19 3.25 -37.15
CA LEU A 329 5.03 4.04 -37.53
C LEU A 329 4.90 4.22 -39.04
N GLN A 330 3.66 4.34 -39.51
CA GLN A 330 3.34 4.63 -40.90
C GLN A 330 3.67 6.08 -41.24
N ASP A 331 3.94 6.33 -42.52
CA ASP A 331 4.36 7.65 -42.99
C ASP A 331 3.30 8.74 -42.76
N LYS A 332 2.01 8.38 -42.79
CA LYS A 332 0.88 9.29 -42.48
C LYS A 332 0.98 9.81 -41.05
N ASP A 333 1.23 8.91 -40.11
CA ASP A 333 1.27 9.25 -38.68
C ASP A 333 2.58 9.93 -38.30
N LEU A 334 3.71 9.56 -38.92
CA LEU A 334 4.96 10.31 -38.79
C LEU A 334 4.80 11.77 -39.25
N LYS A 335 4.06 12.01 -40.35
CA LYS A 335 3.74 13.37 -40.82
C LYS A 335 2.87 14.12 -39.80
N ALA A 336 1.94 13.44 -39.15
CA ALA A 336 1.10 14.02 -38.10
C ALA A 336 1.93 14.37 -36.85
N LEU A 337 2.79 13.45 -36.38
CA LEU A 337 3.68 13.66 -35.23
C LEU A 337 4.66 14.80 -35.45
N MET A 338 5.22 14.92 -36.66
CA MET A 338 6.09 16.04 -37.04
C MET A 338 5.39 17.41 -36.88
N LYS A 339 4.09 17.49 -37.21
CA LYS A 339 3.32 18.75 -37.14
C LYS A 339 2.70 19.00 -35.76
N SER A 340 2.55 17.95 -34.95
CA SER A 340 1.88 18.04 -33.67
C SER A 340 2.69 18.84 -32.64
N ARG A 341 2.01 19.71 -31.89
CA ARG A 341 2.57 20.41 -30.72
C ARG A 341 2.42 19.62 -29.42
N ASP A 342 1.70 18.51 -29.47
CA ASP A 342 1.39 17.69 -28.29
C ASP A 342 2.50 16.70 -27.92
N VAL A 343 3.49 16.55 -28.80
CA VAL A 343 4.63 15.66 -28.64
C VAL A 343 5.89 16.43 -28.26
N SER A 344 6.85 15.75 -27.61
CA SER A 344 8.17 16.31 -27.34
C SER A 344 8.84 16.78 -28.63
N SER A 345 9.51 17.95 -28.58
CA SER A 345 10.23 18.54 -29.72
C SER A 345 11.25 17.57 -30.32
N VAL A 346 11.83 16.69 -29.50
CA VAL A 346 12.80 15.69 -29.93
C VAL A 346 12.15 14.56 -30.73
N ILE A 347 10.92 14.15 -30.38
CA ILE A 347 10.16 13.15 -31.12
C ILE A 347 9.72 13.73 -32.48
N SER A 348 9.26 14.99 -32.50
CA SER A 348 8.88 15.69 -33.74
C SER A 348 10.08 15.83 -34.70
N SER A 349 11.26 16.21 -34.19
CA SER A 349 12.47 16.33 -35.00
C SER A 349 12.97 14.97 -35.52
N GLN A 350 12.90 13.90 -34.71
CA GLN A 350 13.23 12.56 -35.17
C GLN A 350 12.24 12.04 -36.22
N ALA A 351 10.94 12.29 -36.06
CA ALA A 351 9.94 11.94 -37.07
C ALA A 351 10.23 12.64 -38.41
N ARG A 352 10.63 13.92 -38.39
CA ARG A 352 11.08 14.66 -39.59
C ARG A 352 12.29 14.00 -40.24
N ARG A 353 13.31 13.63 -39.47
CA ARG A 353 14.53 12.97 -39.96
C ARG A 353 14.22 11.62 -40.63
N LEU A 354 13.30 10.83 -40.05
CA LEU A 354 12.87 9.55 -40.63
C LEU A 354 12.13 9.75 -41.95
N LEU A 355 11.25 10.76 -42.05
CA LEU A 355 10.55 11.08 -43.30
C LEU A 355 11.49 11.58 -44.41
N MET A 356 12.49 12.39 -44.06
CA MET A 356 13.56 12.81 -44.98
C MET A 356 14.37 11.62 -45.49
N LYS A 357 14.76 10.70 -44.60
CA LYS A 357 15.47 9.47 -44.99
C LYS A 357 14.64 8.60 -45.95
N LYS A 358 13.31 8.61 -45.83
CA LYS A 358 12.39 7.88 -46.72
C LYS A 358 12.05 8.65 -48.02
N GLY A 359 12.55 9.88 -48.20
CA GLY A 359 12.24 10.73 -49.36
C GLY A 359 10.77 11.16 -49.45
N LYS A 360 10.07 11.26 -48.30
CA LYS A 360 8.63 11.58 -48.24
C LYS A 360 8.33 13.04 -47.86
N ILE A 361 9.38 13.79 -47.50
CA ILE A 361 9.51 15.23 -47.23
C ILE A 361 10.98 15.55 -47.50
#